data_AF-A0A958HMW0-F1
#
_entry.id   AF-A0A958HMW0-F1
#
_cell.length_a   1.000
_cell.length_b   1.000
_cell.length_c   1.000
_cell.angle_alpha   90.00
_cell.angle_beta   90.00
_cell.angle_gamma   90.00
#
_symmetry.space_group_name_H-M   'P 1'
#
loop_
_entity.id
_entity.type
_entity.pdbx_description
1 polymer ?
#
loop_
_entity_poly.entity_id
_entity_poly.type
_entity_poly.pdbx_seq_one_letter_code
_entity_poly.pdbx_strand_id
1 'polypeptide(L)'
;FTRNLRPLLNRFGSDPNFTLVLFNLDETTYARELAPLAGHYPAVKLGPPWWFYDSLNGIARFFAGVVETAGIYNTAGFNDDTRAYPSIPARHDLWRRAAANWVAGLVVRHIVDEEDGAAMVRQLAYDLAKTTYRL
;
A
#
# COMPACT_ATOMS: atom_id res chain seq x y z
N PHE A 1 1.05 -17.47 7.01
CA PHE A 1 2.02 -17.11 8.09
C PHE A 1 1.38 -16.23 9.18
N THR A 2 0.16 -15.73 8.97
CA THR A 2 -0.57 -14.88 9.92
C THR A 2 -0.71 -15.42 11.34
N ARG A 3 -0.72 -16.74 11.55
CA ARG A 3 -0.72 -17.33 12.90
C ARG A 3 0.44 -16.84 13.78
N ASN A 4 1.60 -16.58 13.18
CA ASN A 4 2.78 -16.09 13.90
C ASN A 4 2.66 -14.61 14.30
N LEU A 5 1.82 -13.83 13.59
CA LEU A 5 1.51 -12.44 13.95
C LEU A 5 0.47 -12.35 15.06
N ARG A 6 -0.33 -13.40 15.28
CA ARG A 6 -1.47 -13.38 16.22
C ARG A 6 -1.09 -12.94 17.64
N PRO A 7 0.00 -13.41 18.28
CA PRO A 7 0.33 -12.97 19.64
C PRO A 7 0.62 -11.47 19.71
N LEU A 8 1.33 -10.93 18.71
CA LEU A 8 1.63 -9.50 18.61
C LEU A 8 0.36 -8.69 18.36
N LEU A 9 -0.44 -9.08 17.38
CA LEU A 9 -1.66 -8.36 16.99
C LEU A 9 -2.76 -8.44 18.06
N ASN A 10 -2.85 -9.54 18.81
CA ASN A 10 -3.75 -9.62 19.96
C ASN A 10 -3.35 -8.64 21.08
N ARG A 11 -2.05 -8.33 21.22
CA ARG A 11 -1.55 -7.45 22.28
C ARG A 11 -1.52 -5.98 21.87
N PHE A 12 -1.15 -5.68 20.63
CA PHE A 12 -0.89 -4.31 20.16
C PHE A 12 -1.67 -3.93 18.91
N GLY A 13 -2.47 -4.82 18.32
CA GLY A 13 -3.15 -4.56 17.04
C GLY A 13 -4.15 -3.40 17.09
N SER A 14 -4.61 -3.01 18.27
CA SER A 14 -5.49 -1.86 18.51
C SER A 14 -4.81 -0.73 19.31
N ASP A 15 -3.51 -0.82 19.57
CA ASP A 15 -2.78 0.24 20.30
C ASP A 15 -2.51 1.43 19.34
N PRO A 16 -3.03 2.64 19.64
CA PRO A 16 -2.88 3.80 18.75
C PRO A 16 -1.43 4.29 18.63
N ASN A 17 -0.54 3.89 19.54
CA ASN A 17 0.87 4.27 19.51
C ASN A 17 1.73 3.29 18.72
N PHE A 18 1.17 2.14 18.35
CA PHE A 18 1.85 1.09 17.60
C PHE A 18 1.46 1.14 16.12
N THR A 19 2.47 1.01 15.25
CA THR A 19 2.26 0.91 13.80
C THR A 19 3.16 -0.18 13.25
N LEU A 20 2.57 -1.16 12.56
CA LEU A 20 3.23 -2.29 11.94
C LEU A 20 3.02 -2.22 10.42
N VAL A 21 4.09 -2.02 9.67
CA VAL A 21 4.06 -2.07 8.20
C VAL A 21 4.46 -3.47 7.74
N LEU A 22 3.54 -4.18 7.08
CA LEU A 22 3.78 -5.53 6.57
C LEU A 22 4.19 -5.51 5.09
N PHE A 23 5.21 -6.29 4.77
CA PHE A 23 5.67 -6.57 3.42
C PHE A 23 5.65 -8.08 3.15
N ASN A 24 5.60 -8.47 1.88
CA ASN A 24 5.62 -9.88 1.47
C ASN A 24 6.40 -10.09 0.16
N LEU A 25 6.74 -11.36 -0.08
CA LEU A 25 7.26 -11.85 -1.37
C LEU A 25 6.37 -12.96 -1.95
N ASP A 26 5.10 -12.99 -1.57
CA ASP A 26 4.12 -13.97 -2.04
C ASP A 26 2.79 -13.26 -2.31
N GLU A 27 2.57 -12.85 -3.56
CA GLU A 27 1.38 -12.10 -3.99
C GLU A 27 0.07 -12.86 -3.72
N THR A 28 0.09 -14.20 -3.56
CA THR A 28 -1.10 -14.99 -3.23
C THR A 28 -1.69 -14.65 -1.86
N THR A 29 -0.94 -13.91 -1.04
CA THR A 29 -1.33 -13.54 0.31
C THR A 29 -2.01 -12.17 0.38
N TYR A 30 -2.03 -11.38 -0.70
CA TYR A 30 -2.64 -10.06 -0.72
C TYR A 30 -4.10 -10.09 -0.26
N ALA A 31 -4.99 -10.70 -1.05
CA ALA A 31 -6.41 -10.77 -0.72
C ALA A 31 -6.72 -11.78 0.40
N ARG A 32 -5.91 -12.85 0.50
CA ARG A 32 -6.15 -13.96 1.43
C ARG A 32 -5.80 -13.63 2.88
N GLU A 33 -4.67 -12.95 3.12
CA GLU A 33 -4.10 -12.76 4.45
C GLU A 33 -3.88 -11.28 4.78
N LEU A 34 -3.20 -10.53 3.91
CA LEU A 34 -2.69 -9.19 4.22
C LEU A 34 -3.79 -8.12 4.24
N ALA A 35 -4.62 -8.05 3.20
CA ALA A 35 -5.66 -7.04 3.11
C ALA A 35 -6.73 -7.20 4.22
N PRO A 36 -7.20 -8.42 4.55
CA PRO A 36 -8.08 -8.61 5.70
C PRO A 36 -7.45 -8.22 7.04
N LEU A 37 -6.16 -8.49 7.24
CA LEU A 37 -5.47 -8.09 8.47
C LEU A 37 -5.36 -6.57 8.60
N ALA A 38 -4.95 -5.88 7.54
CA ALA A 38 -4.82 -4.43 7.53
C ALA A 38 -6.17 -3.71 7.59
N GLY A 39 -7.22 -4.30 7.01
CA GLY A 39 -8.59 -3.80 7.14
C GLY A 39 -9.19 -3.98 8.54
N HIS A 40 -8.67 -4.92 9.35
CA HIS A 40 -9.20 -5.20 10.68
C HIS A 40 -8.41 -4.52 11.81
N TYR A 41 -7.07 -4.61 11.80
CA TYR A 41 -6.23 -4.11 12.89
C TYR A 41 -5.78 -2.66 12.62
N PRO A 42 -6.19 -1.66 13.43
CA PRO A 42 -5.83 -0.26 13.21
C PRO A 42 -4.31 0.00 13.16
N ALA A 43 -3.53 -0.79 13.89
CA ALA A 43 -2.07 -0.66 13.91
C ALA A 43 -1.39 -1.18 12.62
N VAL A 44 -2.09 -1.92 11.76
CA VAL A 44 -1.47 -2.58 10.60
C VAL A 44 -1.60 -1.72 9.34
N LYS A 45 -0.47 -1.52 8.66
CA LYS A 45 -0.40 -0.94 7.32
C LYS A 45 0.30 -1.91 6.37
N LEU A 46 0.02 -1.80 5.07
CA LEU A 46 0.67 -2.60 4.03
C LEU A 46 1.69 -1.77 3.28
N GLY A 47 2.93 -2.27 3.21
CA GLY A 47 3.96 -1.73 2.35
C GLY A 47 3.63 -1.92 0.87
N PRO A 48 4.31 -1.19 -0.03
CA PRO A 48 4.18 -1.38 -1.47
C PRO A 48 4.63 -2.79 -1.91
N PRO A 49 4.32 -3.20 -3.16
CA PRO A 49 4.94 -4.37 -3.77
C PRO A 49 6.47 -4.31 -3.61
N TRP A 50 7.07 -5.40 -3.13
CA TRP A 50 8.47 -5.41 -2.74
C TRP A 50 9.34 -6.26 -3.67
N TRP A 51 10.60 -5.84 -3.82
CA TRP A 51 11.65 -6.56 -4.53
C TRP A 51 11.25 -6.93 -5.97
N PHE A 52 10.96 -8.20 -6.26
CA PHE A 52 10.56 -8.66 -7.59
C PHE A 52 9.21 -8.08 -8.05
N TYR A 53 8.40 -7.61 -7.11
CA TYR A 53 7.07 -7.08 -7.36
C TYR A 53 7.04 -5.55 -7.49
N ASP A 54 8.12 -4.84 -7.16
CA ASP A 54 8.29 -3.41 -7.47
C ASP A 54 8.49 -3.22 -8.99
N SER A 55 7.39 -3.39 -9.72
CA SER A 55 7.29 -3.37 -11.17
C SER A 55 5.88 -2.96 -11.58
N LEU A 56 5.70 -2.49 -12.81
CA LEU A 56 4.39 -2.05 -13.30
C LEU A 56 3.28 -3.09 -13.09
N ASN A 57 3.57 -4.36 -13.38
CA ASN A 57 2.59 -5.45 -13.23
C ASN A 57 2.37 -5.85 -11.77
N GLY A 58 3.41 -5.82 -10.93
CA GLY A 58 3.26 -6.11 -9.51
C GLY A 58 2.47 -5.03 -8.78
N ILE A 59 2.68 -3.75 -9.12
CA ILE A 59 1.87 -2.63 -8.63
C ILE A 59 0.40 -2.79 -9.02
N ALA A 60 0.12 -3.15 -10.27
CA ALA A 60 -1.26 -3.39 -10.72
C ALA A 60 -1.93 -4.54 -9.94
N ARG A 61 -1.22 -5.66 -9.74
CA ARG A 61 -1.74 -6.80 -8.95
C ARG A 61 -1.92 -6.47 -7.48
N PHE A 62 -1.03 -5.68 -6.89
CA PHE A 62 -1.19 -5.20 -5.52
C PHE A 62 -2.46 -4.37 -5.38
N PHE A 63 -2.69 -3.38 -6.24
CA PHE A 63 -3.91 -2.58 -6.16
C PHE A 63 -5.17 -3.45 -6.30
N ALA A 64 -5.18 -4.40 -7.24
CA ALA A 64 -6.30 -5.32 -7.44
C ALA A 64 -6.52 -6.28 -6.25
N GLY A 65 -5.45 -6.79 -5.65
CA GLY A 65 -5.53 -7.78 -4.56
C GLY A 65 -5.67 -7.19 -3.16
N VAL A 66 -5.39 -5.89 -2.98
CA VAL A 66 -5.33 -5.25 -1.66
C VAL A 66 -6.44 -4.24 -1.43
N VAL A 67 -6.67 -3.34 -2.39
CA VAL A 67 -7.41 -2.10 -2.09
C VAL A 67 -8.89 -2.33 -1.81
N GLU A 68 -9.51 -3.32 -2.44
CA GLU A 68 -10.94 -3.62 -2.22
C GLU A 68 -11.26 -3.96 -0.76
N THR A 69 -10.32 -4.60 -0.04
CA THR A 69 -10.51 -4.98 1.37
C THR A 69 -9.84 -4.00 2.33
N ALA A 70 -8.61 -3.57 2.05
CA ALA A 70 -7.85 -2.73 2.97
C ALA A 70 -8.14 -1.23 2.80
N GLY A 71 -8.53 -0.79 1.60
CA GLY A 71 -8.50 0.62 1.23
C GLY A 71 -7.07 1.17 1.09
N ILE A 72 -6.92 2.32 0.44
CA ILE A 72 -5.58 2.94 0.27
C ILE A 72 -5.03 3.48 1.58
N TYR A 73 -5.89 3.89 2.53
CA TYR A 73 -5.49 4.48 3.80
C TYR A 73 -4.90 3.48 4.79
N ASN A 74 -4.98 2.18 4.49
CA ASN A 74 -4.26 1.13 5.21
C ASN A 74 -2.99 0.68 4.48
N THR A 75 -2.51 1.47 3.50
CA THR A 75 -1.21 1.27 2.86
C THR A 75 -0.20 2.34 3.34
N ALA A 76 1.09 2.04 3.21
CA ALA A 76 2.18 2.87 3.70
C ALA A 76 2.75 3.86 2.66
N GLY A 77 2.14 3.95 1.46
CA GLY A 77 2.72 4.66 0.33
C GLY A 77 3.80 3.83 -0.38
N PHE A 78 4.86 4.49 -0.88
CA PHE A 78 5.92 3.85 -1.66
C PHE A 78 7.32 4.18 -1.13
N ASN A 79 8.23 3.20 -1.24
CA ASN A 79 9.66 3.33 -1.02
C ASN A 79 10.41 2.59 -2.13
N ASP A 80 11.54 3.11 -2.57
CA ASP A 80 12.29 2.57 -3.72
C ASP A 80 13.14 1.34 -3.42
N ASP A 81 13.52 1.12 -2.15
CA ASP A 81 14.39 0.03 -1.68
C ASP A 81 15.62 -0.20 -2.56
N THR A 82 16.26 0.88 -3.03
CA THR A 82 17.38 0.80 -3.97
C THR A 82 18.71 1.18 -3.32
N ARG A 83 19.78 0.49 -3.74
CA ARG A 83 21.16 0.95 -3.51
C ARG A 83 21.65 1.89 -4.63
N ALA A 84 20.93 1.94 -5.76
CA ALA A 84 21.31 2.74 -6.91
C ALA A 84 20.69 4.13 -6.83
N TYR A 85 21.38 5.09 -6.22
CA TYR A 85 20.89 6.47 -6.04
C TYR A 85 20.29 7.11 -7.30
N PRO A 86 20.89 6.99 -8.51
CA PRO A 86 20.30 7.58 -9.72
C PRO A 86 18.94 6.98 -10.12
N SER A 87 18.59 5.79 -9.62
CA SER A 87 17.32 5.13 -9.92
C SER A 87 16.14 5.63 -9.08
N ILE A 88 16.40 6.32 -7.95
CA ILE A 88 15.35 6.82 -7.04
C ILE A 88 14.27 7.62 -7.77
N PRO A 89 14.59 8.66 -8.58
CA PRO A 89 13.57 9.43 -9.29
C PRO A 89 12.78 8.57 -10.29
N ALA A 90 13.45 7.65 -11.00
CA ALA A 90 12.78 6.78 -11.97
C ALA A 90 11.81 5.79 -11.30
N ARG A 91 12.17 5.23 -10.14
CA ARG A 91 11.31 4.33 -9.36
C ARG A 91 10.09 5.06 -8.80
N HIS A 92 10.29 6.27 -8.26
CA HIS A 92 9.19 7.08 -7.78
C HIS A 92 8.25 7.53 -8.90
N ASP A 93 8.79 7.86 -10.08
CA ASP A 93 7.97 8.19 -11.26
C ASP A 93 7.14 6.98 -11.72
N LEU A 94 7.72 5.77 -11.73
CA LEU A 94 7.00 4.53 -12.04
C LEU A 94 5.80 4.33 -11.09
N TRP A 95 6.02 4.43 -9.77
CA TRP A 95 4.93 4.32 -8.79
C TRP A 95 3.84 5.35 -9.03
N ARG A 96 4.21 6.63 -9.19
CA ARG A 96 3.25 7.73 -9.41
C ARG A 96 2.40 7.51 -10.65
N ARG A 97 3.01 7.08 -11.76
CA ARG A 97 2.29 6.79 -13.00
C ARG A 97 1.38 5.57 -12.87
N ALA A 98 1.86 4.50 -12.26
CA ALA A 98 1.07 3.29 -12.06
C ALA A 98 -0.14 3.54 -11.13
N ALA A 99 0.06 4.28 -10.03
CA ALA A 99 -0.99 4.71 -9.11
C ALA A 99 -2.00 5.62 -9.80
N ALA A 100 -1.55 6.65 -10.51
CA ALA A 100 -2.43 7.56 -11.25
C ALA A 100 -3.25 6.82 -12.32
N ASN A 101 -2.64 5.87 -13.03
CA ASN A 101 -3.35 5.04 -14.01
C ASN A 101 -4.44 4.16 -13.34
N TRP A 102 -4.14 3.55 -12.19
CA TRP A 102 -5.13 2.77 -11.46
C TRP A 102 -6.30 3.65 -10.96
N VAL A 103 -6.01 4.81 -10.38
CA VAL A 103 -7.04 5.78 -9.92
C VAL A 103 -7.86 6.30 -11.10
N ALA A 104 -7.23 6.66 -12.22
CA ALA A 104 -7.94 7.09 -13.42
C ALA A 104 -8.92 6.02 -13.92
N GLY A 105 -8.55 4.73 -13.80
CA GLY A 105 -9.46 3.62 -14.08
C GLY A 105 -10.70 3.60 -13.17
N LEU A 106 -10.58 3.99 -11.91
CA LEU A 106 -11.73 4.14 -11.02
C LEU A 106 -12.62 5.32 -11.43
N VAL A 107 -12.00 6.47 -11.74
CA VAL A 107 -12.70 7.70 -12.15
C VAL A 107 -13.50 7.49 -13.44
N VAL A 108 -12.85 6.95 -14.48
CA VAL A 108 -13.49 6.71 -15.80
C VAL A 108 -14.60 5.66 -15.72
N ARG A 109 -14.55 4.75 -14.74
CA ARG A 109 -15.62 3.78 -14.46
C ARG A 109 -16.68 4.31 -13.49
N HIS A 110 -16.59 5.57 -13.09
CA HIS A 110 -17.49 6.22 -12.14
C HIS A 110 -17.58 5.50 -10.78
N ILE A 111 -16.49 4.85 -10.35
CA ILE A 111 -16.38 4.21 -9.03
C ILE A 111 -16.06 5.28 -7.97
N VAL A 112 -15.27 6.28 -8.35
CA VAL A 112 -14.96 7.48 -7.55
C VAL A 112 -15.10 8.71 -8.45
N ASP A 113 -15.33 9.88 -7.87
CA ASP A 113 -15.35 11.13 -8.63
C ASP A 113 -13.94 11.70 -8.85
N GLU A 114 -13.84 12.79 -9.61
CA GLU A 114 -12.57 13.42 -9.97
C GLU A 114 -11.88 14.09 -8.76
N GLU A 115 -12.66 14.61 -7.81
CA GLU A 115 -12.13 15.25 -6.59
C GLU A 115 -11.48 14.20 -5.69
N ASP A 116 -12.18 13.11 -5.42
CA ASP A 116 -11.66 11.95 -4.70
C ASP A 116 -10.47 11.34 -5.45
N GLY A 117 -10.55 11.20 -6.77
CA GLY A 117 -9.43 10.73 -7.59
C GLY A 117 -8.16 11.57 -7.41
N ALA A 118 -8.29 12.89 -7.45
CA ALA A 118 -7.16 13.81 -7.23
C ALA A 118 -6.59 13.68 -5.81
N ALA A 119 -7.45 13.58 -4.80
CA ALA A 119 -7.04 13.35 -3.41
C ALA A 119 -6.30 12.01 -3.25
N MET A 120 -6.81 10.92 -3.84
CA MET A 120 -6.20 9.60 -3.78
C MET A 120 -4.80 9.57 -4.39
N VAL A 121 -4.58 10.23 -5.54
CA VAL A 121 -3.25 10.32 -6.17
C VAL A 121 -2.27 11.04 -5.25
N ARG A 122 -2.68 12.14 -4.61
CA ARG A 122 -1.84 12.87 -3.66
C ARG A 122 -1.48 12.01 -2.44
N GLN A 123 -2.46 11.28 -1.90
CA GLN A 123 -2.27 10.35 -0.79
C GLN A 123 -1.21 9.28 -1.13
N LEU A 124 -1.37 8.62 -2.29
CA LEU A 124 -0.47 7.56 -2.75
C LEU A 124 0.94 8.07 -3.09
N ALA A 125 1.08 9.33 -3.52
CA ALA A 125 2.35 9.90 -3.94
C ALA A 125 3.15 10.56 -2.80
N TYR A 126 2.49 10.98 -1.71
CA TYR A 126 3.12 11.82 -0.69
C TYR A 126 2.56 11.63 0.72
N ASP A 127 1.26 11.91 0.92
CA ASP A 127 0.73 12.09 2.29
C ASP A 127 0.74 10.78 3.10
N LEU A 128 0.39 9.63 2.50
CA LEU A 128 0.38 8.34 3.20
C LEU A 128 1.76 7.92 3.72
N ALA A 129 2.81 8.14 2.92
CA ALA A 129 4.18 7.85 3.34
C ALA A 129 4.58 8.75 4.51
N LYS A 130 4.33 10.06 4.42
CA LYS A 130 4.63 10.98 5.52
C LYS A 130 3.89 10.63 6.80
N THR A 131 2.60 10.36 6.72
CA THR A 131 1.78 9.98 7.88
C THR A 131 2.27 8.67 8.49
N THR A 132 2.52 7.65 7.66
CA THR A 132 2.95 6.33 8.15
C THR A 132 4.31 6.37 8.84
N TYR A 133 5.26 7.12 8.28
CA TYR A 133 6.64 7.19 8.79
C TYR A 133 6.90 8.37 9.73
N ARG A 134 5.86 9.14 10.09
CA ARG A 134 5.92 10.29 11.02
C ARG A 134 6.95 11.36 10.58
N LEU A 135 6.85 11.79 9.32
CA LEU A 135 7.75 12.76 8.64
C LEU A 135 7.10 14.11 8.33
#